data_AF-A0A8J3PAK6-F1
#
_entry.id   AF-A0A8J3PAK6-F1
#
_cell.length_a   1.000
_cell.length_b   1.000
_cell.length_c   1.000
_cell.angle_alpha   90.00
_cell.angle_beta   90.00
_cell.angle_gamma   90.00
#
_symmetry.space_group_name_H-M   'P 1'
#
loop_
_entity.id
_entity.type
_entity.pdbx_description
1 polymer ?
#
loop_
_entity_poly.entity_id
_entity_poly.type
_entity_poly.pdbx_seq_one_letter_code
_entity_poly.pdbx_strand_id
1 'polypeptide(L)'
;MITAQRAAAARGTLPAVTGHRDDFSLGIRDDEPPTTAALRRILGEAAEVVIVEASPYNLDKPDAERITVSGAEIGELAELLAIVDGGTGDRCRCLGSPTILVRDAAGRDIAQWTLHHQTGLRGIGDSDADLRDGPALTDWLAEHGLTGPREIQRMLAEYAAQEEVRRVAWVRAAPPGLTEAAEAASRREDDDAEERLAELTAVRFPDAAERIAVLLAWAGFTPHAPPVPGGGTPWHELAPRRMLLQEPAEAIFEVLAAAPPTPAQLDGAAELFTDLDWKGRPDPPEPLRSVLIAHVTATGTDPMRTRMGWGYGRAG
;
A
#
# COMPACT_ATOMS: atom_id res chain seq x y z
N MET A 1 53.36 33.94 -21.09
CA MET A 1 51.98 34.17 -21.57
C MET A 1 51.73 33.21 -22.72
N ILE A 2 51.11 32.06 -22.45
CA ILE A 2 50.78 31.03 -23.44
C ILE A 2 49.28 30.82 -23.34
N THR A 3 48.56 31.20 -24.40
CA THR A 3 47.10 31.17 -24.46
C THR A 3 46.66 29.84 -25.07
N ALA A 4 45.82 29.11 -24.33
CA ALA A 4 45.33 27.79 -24.68
C ALA A 4 44.17 27.85 -25.68
N GLN A 5 44.25 27.02 -26.73
CA GLN A 5 43.14 26.68 -27.62
C GLN A 5 42.37 25.49 -27.02
N ARG A 6 41.08 25.71 -26.68
CA ARG A 6 40.13 24.65 -26.32
C ARG A 6 39.34 24.22 -27.55
N ALA A 7 39.43 22.94 -27.90
CA ALA A 7 38.57 22.28 -28.88
C ALA A 7 37.18 22.04 -28.28
N ALA A 8 36.14 22.42 -29.03
CA ALA A 8 34.75 22.13 -28.72
C ALA A 8 34.35 20.80 -29.37
N ALA A 9 34.01 19.80 -28.55
CA ALA A 9 33.38 18.57 -29.02
C ALA A 9 31.87 18.80 -29.14
N ALA A 10 31.33 18.53 -30.33
CA ALA A 10 29.91 18.62 -30.63
C ALA A 10 29.13 17.58 -29.81
N ARG A 11 28.22 18.04 -28.95
CA ARG A 11 27.18 17.19 -28.35
C ARG A 11 26.03 17.11 -29.35
N GLY A 12 25.84 15.93 -29.93
CA GLY A 12 24.64 15.62 -30.71
C GLY A 12 23.43 15.59 -29.77
N THR A 13 22.52 16.54 -29.94
CA THR A 13 21.23 16.56 -29.27
C THR A 13 20.36 15.46 -29.90
N LEU A 14 20.04 14.42 -29.12
CA LEU A 14 19.01 13.45 -29.53
C LEU A 14 17.64 14.16 -29.57
N PRO A 15 16.78 13.86 -30.55
CA PRO A 15 15.46 14.46 -30.64
C PRO A 15 14.60 14.03 -29.44
N ALA A 16 13.92 15.00 -28.82
CA ALA A 16 12.93 14.74 -27.78
C ALA A 16 11.76 13.95 -28.37
N VAL A 17 11.60 12.70 -27.95
CA VAL A 17 10.44 11.87 -28.26
C VAL A 17 9.29 12.32 -27.36
N THR A 18 8.46 13.23 -27.87
CA THR A 18 7.22 13.68 -27.22
C THR A 18 6.07 12.77 -27.66
N GLY A 19 6.03 11.56 -27.12
CA GLY A 19 4.88 10.67 -27.18
C GLY A 19 4.58 10.19 -25.76
N HIS A 20 3.32 10.28 -25.33
CA HIS A 20 2.86 9.78 -24.04
C HIS A 20 3.07 8.26 -24.03
N ARG A 21 4.22 7.79 -23.50
CA ARG A 21 4.60 6.38 -23.36
C ARG A 21 3.86 5.75 -22.17
N ASP A 22 2.54 5.77 -22.20
CA ASP A 22 1.73 4.97 -21.26
C ASP A 22 1.43 3.57 -21.85
N ASP A 23 1.80 3.35 -23.12
CA ASP A 23 1.75 2.07 -23.80
C ASP A 23 3.09 1.34 -23.57
N PHE A 24 3.18 0.61 -22.46
CA PHE A 24 4.37 -0.16 -22.04
C PHE A 24 4.54 -1.47 -22.82
N SER A 25 3.70 -1.72 -23.80
CA SER A 25 3.46 -3.07 -24.32
C SER A 25 4.22 -3.30 -25.62
N LEU A 26 5.53 -3.41 -25.46
CA LEU A 26 6.37 -3.98 -26.50
C LEU A 26 6.16 -5.50 -26.52
N GLY A 27 5.50 -6.02 -27.56
CA GLY A 27 5.56 -7.43 -27.97
C GLY A 27 4.45 -8.37 -27.48
N ILE A 28 3.61 -7.99 -26.50
CA ILE A 28 2.44 -8.78 -26.08
C ILE A 28 1.18 -7.93 -26.27
N ARG A 29 0.09 -8.56 -26.71
CA ARG A 29 -1.19 -7.86 -26.75
C ARG A 29 -1.70 -7.66 -25.33
N ASP A 30 -2.03 -6.42 -25.00
CA ASP A 30 -2.56 -6.01 -23.69
C ASP A 30 -3.90 -6.64 -23.29
N ASP A 31 -4.51 -7.41 -24.19
CA ASP A 31 -5.79 -8.07 -23.99
C ASP A 31 -5.66 -9.57 -23.67
N GLU A 32 -4.45 -10.12 -23.64
CA GLU A 32 -4.21 -11.52 -23.27
C GLU A 32 -3.71 -11.64 -21.83
N PRO A 33 -4.20 -12.63 -21.05
CA PRO A 33 -3.72 -12.84 -19.69
C PRO A 33 -2.24 -13.23 -19.69
N PRO A 34 -1.47 -12.81 -18.67
CA PRO A 34 -0.06 -13.14 -18.56
C PRO A 34 0.17 -14.65 -18.42
N THR A 35 1.17 -15.18 -19.12
CA THR A 35 1.58 -16.59 -19.01
C THR A 35 3.10 -16.75 -19.04
N THR A 36 3.59 -17.74 -18.31
CA THR A 36 4.99 -18.17 -18.32
C THR A 36 5.43 -18.57 -19.74
N ALA A 37 4.53 -19.16 -20.53
CA ALA A 37 4.82 -19.53 -21.91
C ALA A 37 5.08 -18.32 -22.81
N ALA A 38 4.28 -17.24 -22.67
CA ALA A 38 4.50 -16.00 -23.41
C ALA A 38 5.83 -15.34 -23.02
N LEU A 39 6.14 -15.30 -21.73
CA LEU A 39 7.41 -14.79 -21.20
C LEU A 39 8.62 -15.54 -21.79
N ARG A 40 8.60 -16.88 -21.69
CA ARG A 40 9.67 -17.74 -22.21
C ARG A 40 9.84 -17.62 -23.72
N ARG A 41 8.75 -17.43 -24.48
CA ARG A 41 8.83 -17.20 -25.92
C ARG A 41 9.61 -15.93 -26.24
N ILE A 42 9.30 -14.82 -25.55
CA ILE A 42 10.00 -13.54 -25.73
C ILE A 42 11.47 -13.64 -25.34
N LEU A 43 11.77 -14.27 -24.19
CA LEU A 43 13.15 -14.48 -23.77
C LEU A 43 13.91 -15.43 -24.71
N GLY A 44 13.23 -16.37 -25.38
CA GLY A 44 13.82 -17.23 -26.40
C GLY A 44 14.25 -16.49 -27.67
N GLU A 45 13.71 -15.30 -27.94
CA GLU A 45 14.11 -14.41 -29.04
C GLU A 45 15.19 -13.40 -28.61
N ALA A 46 15.47 -13.30 -27.32
CA ALA A 46 16.38 -12.33 -26.76
C ALA A 46 17.85 -12.71 -27.05
N ALA A 47 18.63 -11.72 -27.49
CA ALA A 47 20.09 -11.81 -27.50
C ALA A 47 20.70 -11.26 -26.21
N GLU A 48 20.01 -10.31 -25.58
CA GLU A 48 20.45 -9.59 -24.40
C GLU A 48 19.23 -9.24 -23.53
N VAL A 49 19.38 -9.31 -22.20
CA VAL A 49 18.45 -8.71 -21.25
C VAL A 49 19.22 -7.73 -20.36
N VAL A 50 18.73 -6.49 -20.29
CA VAL A 50 19.29 -5.44 -19.44
C VAL A 50 18.35 -5.17 -18.29
N ILE A 51 18.83 -5.33 -17.06
CA ILE A 51 18.07 -5.04 -15.86
C ILE A 51 18.63 -3.78 -15.23
N VAL A 52 17.76 -2.78 -15.08
CA VAL A 52 18.11 -1.45 -14.57
C VAL A 52 17.39 -1.25 -13.24
N GLU A 53 18.13 -0.90 -12.20
CA GLU A 53 17.57 -0.56 -10.89
C GLU A 53 16.95 0.84 -10.89
N ALA A 54 15.90 0.99 -11.69
CA ALA A 54 15.10 2.18 -11.84
C ALA A 54 13.70 1.81 -12.34
N SER A 55 12.75 2.71 -12.10
CA SER A 55 11.44 2.66 -12.76
C SER A 55 11.57 2.93 -14.27
N PRO A 56 10.58 2.56 -15.09
CA PRO A 56 10.57 2.80 -16.53
C PRO A 56 10.80 4.24 -16.99
N TYR A 57 10.39 5.23 -16.20
CA TYR A 57 10.59 6.65 -16.53
C TYR A 57 11.97 7.20 -16.17
N ASN A 58 12.82 6.39 -15.55
CA ASN A 58 14.11 6.80 -14.99
C ASN A 58 15.28 5.98 -15.56
N LEU A 59 15.08 5.30 -16.69
CA LEU A 59 16.09 4.43 -17.32
C LEU A 59 17.34 5.17 -17.78
N ASP A 60 17.29 6.49 -17.95
CA ASP A 60 18.44 7.30 -18.38
C ASP A 60 19.27 7.84 -17.19
N LYS A 61 18.91 7.50 -15.95
CA LYS A 61 19.67 7.93 -14.77
C LYS A 61 21.11 7.38 -14.83
N PRO A 62 22.14 8.24 -14.80
CA PRO A 62 23.53 7.82 -15.01
C PRO A 62 24.06 6.95 -13.86
N ASP A 63 23.47 7.09 -12.68
CA ASP A 63 23.81 6.40 -11.43
C ASP A 63 22.97 5.16 -11.15
N ALA A 64 21.98 4.83 -12.00
CA ALA A 64 21.21 3.60 -11.84
C ALA A 64 22.10 2.38 -12.06
N GLU A 65 22.10 1.46 -11.10
CA GLU A 65 22.79 0.17 -11.23
C GLU A 65 22.18 -0.64 -12.36
N ARG A 66 23.03 -1.35 -13.11
CA ARG A 66 22.65 -2.09 -14.31
C ARG A 66 23.41 -3.38 -14.40
N ILE A 67 22.70 -4.44 -14.77
CA ILE A 67 23.30 -5.70 -15.19
C ILE A 67 22.81 -6.06 -16.58
N THR A 68 23.65 -6.77 -17.31
CA THR A 68 23.35 -7.28 -18.64
C THR A 68 23.58 -8.77 -18.61
N VAL A 69 22.57 -9.54 -19.03
CA VAL A 69 22.67 -11.00 -19.14
C VAL A 69 22.49 -11.45 -20.58
N SER A 70 23.18 -12.53 -20.95
CA SER A 70 23.20 -13.05 -22.32
C SER A 70 23.41 -14.56 -22.35
N GLY A 71 23.11 -15.19 -23.49
CA GLY A 71 23.37 -16.61 -23.69
C GLY A 71 22.62 -17.49 -22.69
N ALA A 72 23.35 -18.35 -21.97
CA ALA A 72 22.74 -19.32 -21.05
C ALA A 72 22.04 -18.66 -19.84
N GLU A 73 22.52 -17.51 -19.38
CA GLU A 73 21.96 -16.78 -18.23
C GLU A 73 20.54 -16.27 -18.51
N ILE A 74 20.18 -16.01 -19.78
CA ILE A 74 18.80 -15.69 -20.16
C ILE A 74 17.86 -16.86 -19.85
N GLY A 75 18.34 -18.11 -20.02
CA GLY A 75 17.58 -19.30 -19.67
C GLY A 75 17.35 -19.43 -18.15
N GLU A 76 18.37 -19.14 -17.34
CA GLU A 76 18.25 -19.11 -15.88
C GLU A 76 17.27 -18.01 -15.42
N LEU A 77 17.40 -16.81 -15.97
CA LEU A 77 16.48 -15.71 -15.69
C LEU A 77 15.04 -16.05 -16.10
N ALA A 78 14.83 -16.75 -17.22
CA ALA A 78 13.50 -17.16 -17.67
C ALA A 78 12.81 -18.12 -16.69
N GLU A 79 13.57 -18.97 -15.99
CA GLU A 79 13.01 -19.83 -14.95
C GLU A 79 12.65 -19.04 -13.69
N LEU A 80 13.48 -18.09 -13.28
CA LEU A 80 13.23 -17.21 -12.13
C LEU A 80 12.05 -16.24 -12.36
N LEU A 81 11.83 -15.83 -13.60
CA LEU A 81 10.70 -14.99 -14.00
C LEU A 81 9.41 -15.79 -14.26
N ALA A 82 9.37 -17.09 -13.98
CA ALA A 82 8.15 -17.86 -14.11
C ALA A 82 7.05 -17.28 -13.21
N ILE A 83 5.85 -17.14 -13.78
CA ILE A 83 4.70 -16.52 -13.12
C ILE A 83 3.56 -17.52 -12.89
N VAL A 84 2.61 -17.13 -12.05
CA VAL A 84 1.30 -17.78 -11.98
C VAL A 84 0.49 -17.35 -13.20
N ASP A 85 0.19 -18.31 -14.09
CA ASP A 85 -0.52 -18.04 -15.33
C ASP A 85 -1.95 -17.55 -15.05
N GLY A 86 -2.43 -16.59 -15.85
CA GLY A 86 -3.75 -15.96 -15.68
C GLY A 86 -3.69 -14.59 -15.02
N GLY A 87 -2.59 -14.26 -14.33
CA GLY A 87 -2.41 -12.98 -13.65
C GLY A 87 -3.24 -12.84 -12.38
N THR A 88 -3.15 -11.66 -11.76
CA THR A 88 -3.91 -11.33 -10.54
C THR A 88 -5.34 -10.86 -10.84
N GLY A 89 -5.66 -10.61 -12.11
CA GLY A 89 -6.94 -10.03 -12.55
C GLY A 89 -7.05 -8.53 -12.28
N ASP A 90 -6.03 -7.91 -11.71
CA ASP A 90 -5.94 -6.46 -11.48
C ASP A 90 -4.58 -5.89 -11.92
N ARG A 91 -4.53 -4.56 -12.06
CA ARG A 91 -3.27 -3.83 -12.30
C ARG A 91 -3.11 -2.82 -11.18
N CYS A 92 -2.07 -2.97 -10.38
CA CYS A 92 -1.69 -1.93 -9.44
C CYS A 92 -1.20 -0.68 -10.20
N ARG A 93 -1.17 0.47 -9.52
CA ARG A 93 -0.67 1.73 -10.12
C ARG A 93 0.82 1.97 -9.84
N CYS A 94 1.45 1.17 -8.97
CA CYS A 94 2.86 1.29 -8.64
C CYS A 94 3.73 0.84 -9.81
N LEU A 95 4.63 1.68 -10.31
CA LEU A 95 5.36 1.41 -11.57
C LEU A 95 6.27 0.17 -11.55
N GLY A 96 6.66 -0.30 -10.36
CA GLY A 96 7.64 -1.37 -10.19
C GLY A 96 9.09 -0.90 -10.39
N SER A 97 10.02 -1.71 -9.90
CA SER A 97 11.47 -1.58 -10.04
C SER A 97 12.13 -2.86 -9.50
N PRO A 98 13.20 -3.38 -10.11
CA PRO A 98 13.90 -2.91 -11.32
C PRO A 98 13.08 -3.06 -12.60
N THR A 99 13.53 -2.37 -13.65
CA THR A 99 13.00 -2.53 -15.02
C THR A 99 13.86 -3.53 -15.79
N ILE A 100 13.21 -4.46 -16.46
CA ILE A 100 13.80 -5.53 -17.27
C ILE A 100 13.54 -5.19 -18.74
N LEU A 101 14.60 -4.92 -19.50
CA LEU A 101 14.56 -4.63 -20.94
C LEU A 101 15.05 -5.85 -21.70
N VAL A 102 14.21 -6.41 -22.56
CA VAL A 102 14.57 -7.56 -23.40
C VAL A 102 14.90 -7.07 -24.80
N ARG A 103 16.08 -7.46 -25.32
CA ARG A 103 16.58 -7.02 -26.63
C ARG A 103 16.88 -8.17 -27.56
N ASP A 104 16.55 -7.98 -28.83
CA ASP A 104 16.91 -8.92 -29.88
C ASP A 104 18.38 -8.76 -30.34
N ALA A 105 18.80 -9.62 -31.28
CA ALA A 105 20.17 -9.58 -31.84
C ALA A 105 20.52 -8.30 -32.61
N ALA A 106 19.51 -7.50 -33.00
CA ALA A 106 19.72 -6.20 -33.62
C ALA A 106 19.80 -5.05 -32.58
N GLY A 107 19.70 -5.37 -31.29
CA GLY A 107 19.71 -4.40 -30.19
C GLY A 107 18.41 -3.64 -30.03
N ARG A 108 17.30 -4.13 -30.61
CA ARG A 108 15.98 -3.50 -30.48
C ARG A 108 15.30 -4.04 -29.22
N ASP A 109 14.70 -3.15 -28.44
CA ASP A 109 13.86 -3.55 -27.31
C ASP A 109 12.60 -4.26 -27.84
N ILE A 110 12.42 -5.52 -27.48
CA ILE A 110 11.27 -6.37 -27.89
C ILE A 110 10.26 -6.57 -26.76
N ALA A 111 10.67 -6.33 -25.50
CA ALA A 111 9.77 -6.28 -24.35
C ALA A 111 10.36 -5.43 -23.23
N GLN A 112 9.49 -4.92 -22.36
CA GLN A 112 9.86 -4.19 -21.15
C GLN A 112 8.95 -4.63 -20.00
N TRP A 113 9.55 -5.10 -18.91
CA TRP A 113 8.83 -5.51 -17.71
C TRP A 113 9.35 -4.79 -16.47
N THR A 114 8.59 -4.81 -15.39
CA THR A 114 9.06 -4.32 -14.09
C THR A 114 8.75 -5.31 -12.98
N LEU A 115 9.69 -5.43 -12.03
CA LEU A 115 9.46 -6.17 -10.81
C LEU A 115 8.54 -5.35 -9.89
N HIS A 116 7.36 -5.89 -9.63
CA HIS A 116 6.28 -5.24 -8.91
C HIS A 116 6.22 -5.78 -7.47
N HIS A 117 6.40 -4.88 -6.49
CA HIS A 117 6.52 -5.20 -5.05
C HIS A 117 7.48 -6.36 -4.70
N GLN A 118 8.46 -6.67 -5.56
CA GLN A 118 9.37 -7.81 -5.42
C GLN A 118 8.68 -9.19 -5.42
N THR A 119 7.39 -9.25 -5.76
CA THR A 119 6.57 -10.47 -5.73
C THR A 119 5.87 -10.76 -7.04
N GLY A 120 5.76 -9.79 -7.95
CA GLY A 120 5.09 -9.96 -9.23
C GLY A 120 5.81 -9.26 -10.38
N LEU A 121 5.36 -9.52 -11.59
CA LEU A 121 5.87 -8.92 -12.83
C LEU A 121 4.77 -8.09 -13.47
N ARG A 122 5.11 -6.89 -13.91
CA ARG A 122 4.26 -6.03 -14.74
C ARG A 122 4.80 -5.93 -16.16
N GLY A 123 3.89 -5.71 -17.11
CA GLY A 123 4.21 -5.45 -18.53
C GLY A 123 4.10 -6.71 -19.38
N ILE A 124 3.57 -7.79 -18.80
CA ILE A 124 3.20 -9.00 -19.50
C ILE A 124 1.67 -9.13 -19.48
N GLY A 125 1.04 -9.02 -20.64
CA GLY A 125 -0.41 -9.24 -20.78
C GLY A 125 -1.31 -8.18 -20.11
N ASP A 126 -2.51 -8.61 -19.71
CA ASP A 126 -3.61 -7.74 -19.33
C ASP A 126 -3.65 -7.30 -17.85
N SER A 127 -2.80 -7.87 -17.00
CA SER A 127 -2.80 -7.71 -15.54
C SER A 127 -1.38 -7.83 -14.97
N ASP A 128 -1.20 -7.51 -13.68
CA ASP A 128 0.03 -7.89 -12.99
C ASP A 128 0.04 -9.43 -12.79
N ALA A 129 1.22 -10.04 -12.67
CA ALA A 129 1.34 -11.49 -12.51
C ALA A 129 2.27 -11.85 -11.35
N ASP A 130 1.81 -12.68 -10.41
CA ASP A 130 2.65 -13.13 -9.31
C ASP A 130 3.79 -14.02 -9.81
N LEU A 131 5.00 -13.79 -9.31
CA LEU A 131 6.14 -14.68 -9.52
C LEU A 131 5.93 -15.97 -8.74
N ARG A 132 6.35 -17.09 -9.31
CA ARG A 132 6.34 -18.38 -8.60
C ARG A 132 7.34 -18.42 -7.46
N ASP A 133 8.47 -17.72 -7.62
CA ASP A 133 9.54 -17.64 -6.63
C ASP A 133 10.23 -16.26 -6.68
N GLY A 134 9.53 -15.23 -6.20
CA GLY A 134 10.08 -13.88 -6.06
C GLY A 134 11.40 -13.82 -5.26
N PRO A 135 11.53 -14.49 -4.09
CA PRO A 135 12.77 -14.54 -3.33
C PRO A 135 13.98 -15.03 -4.13
N ALA A 136 13.84 -16.14 -4.87
CA ALA A 136 14.94 -16.66 -5.68
C ALA A 136 15.40 -15.65 -6.74
N LEU A 137 14.47 -14.94 -7.38
CA LEU A 137 14.80 -13.88 -8.33
C LEU A 137 15.58 -12.74 -7.64
N THR A 138 15.12 -12.27 -6.47
CA THR A 138 15.80 -11.18 -5.75
C THR A 138 17.20 -11.55 -5.26
N ASP A 139 17.41 -12.80 -4.85
CA ASP A 139 18.73 -13.30 -4.47
C ASP A 139 19.66 -13.38 -5.68
N TRP A 140 19.17 -13.93 -6.80
CA TRP A 140 19.93 -13.97 -8.04
C TRP A 140 20.32 -12.56 -8.53
N LEU A 141 19.40 -11.59 -8.46
CA LEU A 141 19.71 -10.19 -8.80
C LEU A 141 20.82 -9.62 -7.89
N ALA A 142 20.77 -9.90 -6.60
CA ALA A 142 21.78 -9.45 -5.64
C ALA A 142 23.15 -10.10 -5.90
N GLU A 143 23.19 -11.38 -6.29
CA GLU A 143 24.43 -12.08 -6.70
C GLU A 143 25.06 -11.44 -7.95
N HIS A 144 24.25 -10.85 -8.82
CA HIS A 144 24.69 -10.11 -10.00
C HIS A 144 24.98 -8.62 -9.71
N GLY A 145 24.84 -8.19 -8.46
CA GLY A 145 25.19 -6.85 -8.00
C GLY A 145 24.02 -5.86 -7.90
N LEU A 146 22.79 -6.25 -8.23
CA LEU A 146 21.59 -5.43 -8.00
C LEU A 146 21.00 -5.75 -6.64
N THR A 147 21.39 -5.00 -5.62
CA THR A 147 21.09 -5.37 -4.22
C THR A 147 19.79 -4.78 -3.67
N GLY A 148 19.29 -3.66 -4.21
CA GLY A 148 18.10 -3.02 -3.65
C GLY A 148 16.79 -3.80 -3.79
N PRO A 149 16.55 -4.70 -4.77
CA PRO A 149 15.39 -5.61 -4.75
C PRO A 149 15.29 -6.41 -3.44
N ARG A 150 16.42 -6.97 -2.99
CA ARG A 150 16.50 -7.75 -1.73
C ARG A 150 16.29 -6.86 -0.50
N GLU A 151 16.79 -5.62 -0.52
CA GLU A 151 16.56 -4.67 0.57
C GLU A 151 15.08 -4.27 0.69
N ILE A 152 14.44 -3.99 -0.45
CA ILE A 152 13.01 -3.70 -0.52
C ILE A 152 12.20 -4.91 -0.05
N GLN A 153 12.56 -6.12 -0.49
CA GLN A 153 11.89 -7.34 -0.05
C GLN A 153 11.97 -7.53 1.47
N ARG A 154 13.15 -7.34 2.06
CA ARG A 154 13.33 -7.40 3.53
C ARG A 154 12.47 -6.36 4.23
N MET A 155 12.47 -5.12 3.75
CA MET A 155 11.64 -4.04 4.28
C MET A 155 10.14 -4.39 4.21
N LEU A 156 9.66 -4.92 3.08
CA LEU A 156 8.26 -5.34 2.93
C LEU A 156 7.90 -6.50 3.87
N ALA A 157 8.81 -7.46 4.08
CA ALA A 157 8.60 -8.56 5.02
C ALA A 157 8.51 -8.04 6.48
N GLU A 158 9.37 -7.10 6.85
CA GLU A 158 9.31 -6.43 8.16
C GLU A 158 8.00 -5.67 8.33
N TYR A 159 7.52 -4.99 7.29
CA TYR A 159 6.25 -4.27 7.30
C TYR A 159 5.06 -5.21 7.45
N ALA A 160 5.02 -6.29 6.67
CA ALA A 160 3.98 -7.31 6.78
C ALA A 160 3.92 -7.94 8.18
N ALA A 161 5.09 -8.19 8.81
CA ALA A 161 5.15 -8.69 10.17
C ALA A 161 4.60 -7.68 11.19
N GLN A 162 4.91 -6.39 11.04
CA GLN A 162 4.37 -5.33 11.90
C GLN A 162 2.85 -5.17 11.72
N GLU A 163 2.37 -5.21 10.48
CA GLU A 163 0.94 -5.18 10.15
C GLU A 163 0.20 -6.37 10.77
N GLU A 164 0.76 -7.58 10.69
CA GLU A 164 0.12 -8.76 11.31
C GLU A 164 0.07 -8.64 12.84
N VAL A 165 1.14 -8.18 13.49
CA VAL A 165 1.13 -7.92 14.94
C VAL A 165 0.05 -6.90 15.31
N ARG A 166 -0.05 -5.81 14.54
CA ARG A 166 -1.06 -4.76 14.74
C ARG A 166 -2.48 -5.29 14.52
N ARG A 167 -2.70 -6.06 13.46
CA ARG A 167 -3.99 -6.71 13.13
C ARG A 167 -4.44 -7.63 14.26
N VAL A 168 -3.57 -8.52 14.74
CA VAL A 168 -3.87 -9.41 15.87
C VAL A 168 -4.21 -8.62 17.14
N ALA A 169 -3.50 -7.52 17.40
CA ALA A 169 -3.81 -6.65 18.53
C ALA A 169 -5.19 -5.97 18.40
N TRP A 170 -5.56 -5.52 17.21
CA TRP A 170 -6.90 -4.96 16.95
C TRP A 170 -8.01 -6.00 17.15
N VAL A 171 -7.81 -7.23 16.66
CA VAL A 171 -8.75 -8.34 16.85
C VAL A 171 -8.91 -8.70 18.34
N ARG A 172 -7.81 -8.69 19.10
CA ARG A 172 -7.85 -8.92 20.55
C ARG A 172 -8.56 -7.80 21.32
N ALA A 173 -8.54 -6.58 20.80
CA ALA A 173 -9.25 -5.44 21.36
C ALA A 173 -10.76 -5.45 21.04
N ALA A 174 -11.23 -6.36 20.18
CA ALA A 174 -12.64 -6.46 19.83
C ALA A 174 -13.52 -6.71 21.07
N PRO A 175 -14.74 -6.14 21.12
CA PRO A 175 -15.67 -6.38 22.21
C PRO A 175 -15.96 -7.87 22.44
N PRO A 176 -16.26 -8.29 23.69
CA PRO A 176 -16.52 -9.70 24.01
C PRO A 176 -17.61 -10.32 23.13
N GLY A 177 -17.25 -11.39 22.42
CA GLY A 177 -18.14 -12.10 21.49
C GLY A 177 -18.04 -11.65 20.03
N LEU A 178 -17.18 -10.68 19.71
CA LEU A 178 -16.94 -10.23 18.33
C LEU A 178 -15.59 -10.67 17.76
N THR A 179 -14.74 -11.36 18.53
CA THR A 179 -13.35 -11.68 18.13
C THR A 179 -13.24 -12.47 16.82
N GLU A 180 -14.09 -13.48 16.61
CA GLU A 180 -14.05 -14.29 15.37
C GLU A 180 -14.51 -13.48 14.16
N ALA A 181 -15.58 -12.68 14.29
CA ALA A 181 -16.04 -11.80 13.23
C ALA A 181 -15.02 -10.70 12.92
N ALA A 182 -14.31 -10.19 13.95
CA ALA A 182 -13.21 -9.25 13.77
C ALA A 182 -12.03 -9.89 13.04
N GLU A 183 -11.66 -11.14 13.37
CA GLU A 183 -10.61 -11.88 12.65
C GLU A 183 -10.97 -12.02 11.16
N ALA A 184 -12.16 -12.53 10.86
CA ALA A 184 -12.66 -12.72 9.49
C ALA A 184 -12.70 -11.40 8.70
N ALA A 185 -13.23 -10.34 9.33
CA ALA A 185 -13.21 -9.00 8.75
C ALA A 185 -11.77 -8.58 8.48
N SER A 186 -10.86 -8.61 9.47
CA SER A 186 -9.48 -8.11 9.28
C SER A 186 -8.69 -8.80 8.16
N ARG A 187 -9.06 -10.04 7.78
CA ARG A 187 -8.43 -10.83 6.72
C ARG A 187 -9.13 -10.73 5.36
N ARG A 188 -10.32 -10.12 5.27
CA ARG A 188 -11.20 -10.18 4.08
C ARG A 188 -11.47 -11.61 3.63
N GLU A 189 -11.78 -12.51 4.57
CA GLU A 189 -12.03 -13.92 4.22
C GLU A 189 -13.18 -14.08 3.22
N ASP A 190 -14.17 -13.18 3.27
CA ASP A 190 -15.28 -13.10 2.32
C ASP A 190 -15.66 -11.63 2.04
N ASP A 191 -16.36 -11.39 0.92
CA ASP A 191 -16.82 -10.07 0.50
C ASP A 191 -17.79 -9.40 1.51
N ASP A 192 -18.44 -10.17 2.37
CA ASP A 192 -19.46 -9.73 3.34
C ASP A 192 -18.96 -9.67 4.81
N ALA A 193 -17.67 -9.93 5.07
CA ALA A 193 -17.16 -10.08 6.43
C ALA A 193 -17.32 -8.81 7.29
N GLU A 194 -17.21 -7.61 6.70
CA GLU A 194 -17.50 -6.34 7.39
C GLU A 194 -18.98 -6.21 7.77
N GLU A 195 -19.90 -6.60 6.88
CA GLU A 195 -21.34 -6.52 7.10
C GLU A 195 -21.75 -7.48 8.22
N ARG A 196 -21.27 -8.72 8.19
CA ARG A 196 -21.48 -9.70 9.27
C ARG A 196 -20.96 -9.22 10.62
N LEU A 197 -19.80 -8.55 10.65
CA LEU A 197 -19.29 -7.94 11.88
C LEU A 197 -20.24 -6.85 12.41
N ALA A 198 -20.78 -6.01 11.53
CA ALA A 198 -21.72 -4.95 11.93
C ALA A 198 -23.06 -5.51 12.44
N GLU A 199 -23.62 -6.50 11.76
CA GLU A 199 -24.83 -7.20 12.17
C GLU A 199 -24.66 -7.89 13.53
N LEU A 200 -23.55 -8.64 13.71
CA LEU A 200 -23.27 -9.32 14.96
C LEU A 200 -23.08 -8.32 16.12
N THR A 201 -22.47 -7.16 15.84
CA THR A 201 -22.36 -6.07 16.81
C THR A 201 -23.74 -5.59 17.26
N ALA A 202 -24.67 -5.35 16.33
CA ALA A 202 -26.03 -4.93 16.66
C ALA A 202 -26.82 -6.00 17.45
N VAL A 203 -26.64 -7.28 17.10
CA VAL A 203 -27.25 -8.41 17.83
C VAL A 203 -26.68 -8.54 19.25
N ARG A 204 -25.36 -8.38 19.41
CA ARG A 204 -24.67 -8.57 20.69
C ARG A 204 -24.91 -7.42 21.67
N PHE A 205 -25.07 -6.21 21.14
CA PHE A 205 -25.29 -4.96 21.87
C PHE A 205 -26.56 -4.27 21.34
N PRO A 206 -27.75 -4.78 21.69
CA PRO A 206 -29.01 -4.23 21.18
C PRO A 206 -29.30 -2.83 21.75
N ASP A 207 -28.85 -2.53 22.96
CA ASP A 207 -28.93 -1.19 23.54
C ASP A 207 -27.97 -0.24 22.82
N ALA A 208 -28.50 0.88 22.33
CA ALA A 208 -27.72 1.83 21.54
C ALA A 208 -26.62 2.51 22.35
N ALA A 209 -26.88 2.82 23.64
CA ALA A 209 -25.90 3.47 24.48
C ALA A 209 -24.72 2.54 24.79
N GLU A 210 -25.00 1.28 25.12
CA GLU A 210 -23.98 0.24 25.30
C GLU A 210 -23.18 0.03 24.01
N ARG A 211 -23.86 -0.09 22.86
CA ARG A 211 -23.22 -0.31 21.55
C ARG A 211 -22.29 0.85 21.17
N ILE A 212 -22.74 2.10 21.31
CA ILE A 212 -21.90 3.28 21.07
C ILE A 212 -20.70 3.28 22.01
N ALA A 213 -20.91 3.00 23.30
CA ALA A 213 -19.84 3.00 24.30
C ALA A 213 -18.74 1.96 23.99
N VAL A 214 -19.10 0.75 23.55
CA VAL A 214 -18.12 -0.29 23.16
C VAL A 214 -17.43 0.02 21.84
N LEU A 215 -18.15 0.58 20.86
CA LEU A 215 -17.59 0.97 19.58
C LEU A 215 -16.61 2.14 19.71
N LEU A 216 -16.92 3.14 20.55
CA LEU A 216 -15.98 4.23 20.87
C LEU A 216 -14.70 3.69 21.50
N ALA A 217 -14.81 2.77 22.46
CA ALA A 217 -13.64 2.17 23.09
C ALA A 217 -12.79 1.37 22.07
N TRP A 218 -13.44 0.62 21.18
CA TRP A 218 -12.73 -0.18 20.16
C TRP A 218 -12.08 0.70 19.09
N ALA A 219 -12.76 1.77 18.64
CA ALA A 219 -12.20 2.77 17.74
C ALA A 219 -10.98 3.50 18.34
N GLY A 220 -10.90 3.60 19.67
CA GLY A 220 -9.76 4.18 20.39
C GLY A 220 -8.47 3.36 20.32
N PHE A 221 -8.47 2.16 19.72
CA PHE A 221 -7.25 1.38 19.50
C PHE A 221 -6.30 2.04 18.49
N THR A 222 -6.83 2.51 17.37
CA THR A 222 -6.07 2.99 16.20
C THR A 222 -5.08 4.12 16.48
N PRO A 223 -5.41 5.16 17.28
CA PRO A 223 -4.54 6.34 17.44
C PRO A 223 -3.20 6.06 18.10
N HIS A 224 -3.15 5.00 18.92
CA HIS A 224 -1.98 4.60 19.70
C HIS A 224 -1.26 3.40 19.09
N ALA A 225 -1.82 2.81 18.03
CA ALA A 225 -1.17 1.72 17.31
C ALA A 225 0.08 2.24 16.57
N PRO A 226 1.17 1.45 16.49
CA PRO A 226 2.36 1.83 15.73
C PRO A 226 1.99 2.20 14.29
N PRO A 227 2.52 3.30 13.73
CA PRO A 227 2.15 3.75 12.38
C PRO A 227 2.42 2.64 11.36
N VAL A 228 1.50 2.47 10.40
CA VAL A 228 1.72 1.56 9.28
C VAL A 228 2.80 2.15 8.39
N PRO A 229 3.85 1.39 8.05
CA PRO A 229 4.83 1.84 7.08
C PRO A 229 4.18 2.15 5.72
N GLY A 230 4.46 3.32 5.15
CA GLY A 230 3.74 3.81 3.96
C GLY A 230 2.49 4.64 4.28
N GLY A 231 2.08 4.70 5.54
CA GLY A 231 1.03 5.58 6.04
C GLY A 231 -0.38 5.01 5.90
N GLY A 232 -1.35 5.75 6.46
CA GLY A 232 -2.76 5.35 6.46
C GLY A 232 -3.14 4.47 7.66
N THR A 233 -4.45 4.27 7.79
CA THR A 233 -5.05 3.36 8.77
C THR A 233 -5.52 2.11 8.02
N PRO A 234 -5.21 0.89 8.50
CA PRO A 234 -5.73 -0.31 7.88
C PRO A 234 -7.26 -0.23 7.80
N TRP A 235 -7.80 -0.60 6.65
CA TRP A 235 -9.21 -0.45 6.35
C TRP A 235 -10.13 -1.11 7.41
N HIS A 236 -9.73 -2.26 7.98
CA HIS A 236 -10.52 -3.00 8.96
C HIS A 236 -10.61 -2.26 10.29
N GLU A 237 -9.59 -1.48 10.65
CA GLU A 237 -9.62 -0.65 11.85
C GLU A 237 -10.61 0.51 11.73
N LEU A 238 -11.10 0.81 10.52
CA LEU A 238 -12.14 1.80 10.29
C LEU A 238 -13.55 1.25 10.59
N ALA A 239 -13.71 -0.06 10.73
CA ALA A 239 -15.02 -0.69 10.90
C ALA A 239 -15.80 -0.16 12.12
N PRO A 240 -15.21 -0.02 13.33
CA PRO A 240 -15.95 0.51 14.48
C PRO A 240 -16.41 1.96 14.26
N ARG A 241 -15.60 2.76 13.56
CA ARG A 241 -15.93 4.15 13.21
C ARG A 241 -17.06 4.22 12.18
N ARG A 242 -17.04 3.36 11.15
CA ARG A 242 -18.13 3.25 10.16
C ARG A 242 -19.46 2.87 10.83
N MET A 243 -19.43 1.98 11.82
CA MET A 243 -20.60 1.63 12.63
C MET A 243 -21.09 2.82 13.47
N LEU A 244 -20.19 3.55 14.13
CA LEU A 244 -20.53 4.78 14.87
C LEU A 244 -21.15 5.85 13.97
N LEU A 245 -20.70 5.96 12.71
CA LEU A 245 -21.31 6.87 11.74
C LEU A 245 -22.75 6.49 11.36
N GLN A 246 -23.23 5.28 11.66
CA GLN A 246 -24.64 4.93 11.48
C GLN A 246 -25.53 5.38 12.65
N GLU A 247 -24.93 5.72 13.79
CA GLU A 247 -25.66 6.17 14.97
C GLU A 247 -25.98 7.69 14.87
N PRO A 248 -27.10 8.15 15.48
CA PRO A 248 -27.40 9.57 15.59
C PRO A 248 -26.28 10.32 16.35
N ALA A 249 -25.91 11.50 15.88
CA ALA A 249 -24.84 12.30 16.51
C ALA A 249 -25.20 12.66 17.97
N GLU A 250 -26.48 12.97 18.21
CA GLU A 250 -27.02 13.29 19.52
C GLU A 250 -26.89 12.12 20.49
N ALA A 251 -27.14 10.89 20.04
CA ALA A 251 -26.99 9.69 20.86
C ALA A 251 -25.52 9.47 21.27
N ILE A 252 -24.56 9.76 20.38
CA ILE A 252 -23.14 9.70 20.70
C ILE A 252 -22.76 10.72 21.76
N PHE A 253 -23.28 11.95 21.66
CA PHE A 253 -23.05 12.98 22.66
C PHE A 253 -23.67 12.63 24.02
N GLU A 254 -24.88 12.09 24.02
CA GLU A 254 -25.56 11.63 25.23
C GLU A 254 -24.76 10.54 25.95
N VAL A 255 -24.24 9.55 25.22
CA VAL A 255 -23.38 8.49 25.80
C VAL A 255 -22.11 9.08 26.42
N LEU A 256 -21.44 10.00 25.72
CA LEU A 256 -20.23 10.65 26.23
C LEU A 256 -20.50 11.63 27.40
N ALA A 257 -21.74 12.07 27.59
CA ALA A 257 -22.15 12.96 28.67
C ALA A 257 -22.75 12.23 29.88
N ALA A 258 -23.33 11.03 29.68
CA ALA A 258 -24.06 10.30 30.71
C ALA A 258 -23.16 9.81 31.87
N ALA A 259 -21.89 9.51 31.57
CA ALA A 259 -20.88 9.14 32.56
C ALA A 259 -19.49 9.62 32.09
N PRO A 260 -18.52 9.79 33.01
CA PRO A 260 -17.15 10.11 32.61
C PRO A 260 -16.61 9.08 31.60
N PRO A 261 -16.28 9.47 30.36
CA PRO A 261 -15.80 8.52 29.37
C PRO A 261 -14.44 7.94 29.77
N THR A 262 -14.17 6.70 29.38
CA THR A 262 -12.84 6.11 29.56
C THR A 262 -11.84 6.75 28.59
N PRO A 263 -10.52 6.68 28.87
CA PRO A 263 -9.51 7.15 27.92
C PRO A 263 -9.68 6.57 26.51
N ALA A 264 -9.95 5.27 26.39
CA ALA A 264 -10.18 4.62 25.09
C ALA A 264 -11.42 5.17 24.37
N GLN A 265 -12.50 5.50 25.09
CA GLN A 265 -13.67 6.14 24.50
C GLN A 265 -13.38 7.56 24.03
N LEU A 266 -12.56 8.31 24.76
CA LEU A 266 -12.11 9.65 24.35
C LEU A 266 -11.19 9.59 23.13
N ASP A 267 -10.32 8.58 23.04
CA ASP A 267 -9.50 8.33 21.85
C ASP A 267 -10.37 8.04 20.62
N GLY A 268 -11.36 7.14 20.75
CA GLY A 268 -12.28 6.83 19.67
C GLY A 268 -13.16 8.00 19.27
N ALA A 269 -13.63 8.80 20.23
CA ALA A 269 -14.38 10.02 19.96
C ALA A 269 -13.53 11.08 19.24
N ALA A 270 -12.26 11.25 19.64
CA ALA A 270 -11.34 12.18 18.98
C ALA A 270 -11.09 11.79 17.52
N GLU A 271 -10.93 10.50 17.22
CA GLU A 271 -10.83 10.00 15.84
C GLU A 271 -12.12 10.23 15.06
N LEU A 272 -13.27 9.88 15.64
CA LEU A 272 -14.56 10.01 14.99
C LEU A 272 -14.85 11.46 14.58
N PHE A 273 -14.66 12.42 15.50
CA PHE A 273 -14.97 13.83 15.25
C PHE A 273 -13.95 14.56 14.39
N THR A 274 -12.82 13.93 14.06
CA THR A 274 -11.85 14.46 13.09
C THR A 274 -11.90 13.74 11.75
N ASP A 275 -12.79 12.75 11.61
CA ASP A 275 -12.98 12.02 10.36
C ASP A 275 -13.68 12.90 9.30
N LEU A 276 -13.31 12.69 8.03
CA LEU A 276 -13.90 13.44 6.92
C LEU A 276 -15.38 13.13 6.73
N ASP A 277 -15.83 11.92 7.06
CA ASP A 277 -17.23 11.50 6.96
C ASP A 277 -18.10 12.06 8.10
N TRP A 278 -17.49 12.62 9.15
CA TRP A 278 -18.22 13.42 10.14
C TRP A 278 -18.63 14.80 9.61
N LYS A 279 -18.01 15.26 8.52
CA LYS A 279 -18.27 16.60 7.97
C LYS A 279 -19.73 16.76 7.56
N GLY A 280 -20.39 17.76 8.15
CA GLY A 280 -21.82 18.04 7.94
C GLY A 280 -22.74 17.49 9.03
N ARG A 281 -22.18 16.76 10.01
CA ARG A 281 -22.86 16.46 11.28
C ARG A 281 -22.68 17.61 12.27
N PRO A 282 -23.55 17.70 13.31
CA PRO A 282 -23.37 18.65 14.39
C PRO A 282 -21.99 18.51 15.05
N ASP A 283 -21.40 19.65 15.42
CA ASP A 283 -20.17 19.67 16.22
C ASP A 283 -20.45 19.16 17.65
N PRO A 284 -19.45 18.54 18.32
CA PRO A 284 -19.61 18.14 19.71
C PRO A 284 -19.90 19.37 20.59
N PRO A 285 -20.84 19.27 21.55
CA PRO A 285 -21.16 20.39 22.43
C PRO A 285 -19.95 20.81 23.27
N GLU A 286 -19.89 22.10 23.63
CA GLU A 286 -18.70 22.71 24.25
C GLU A 286 -18.16 21.96 25.49
N PRO A 287 -18.98 21.44 26.42
CA PRO A 287 -18.46 20.64 27.53
C PRO A 287 -17.70 19.40 27.07
N LEU A 288 -18.22 18.66 26.09
CA LEU A 288 -17.57 17.47 25.53
C LEU A 288 -16.30 17.84 24.75
N ARG A 289 -16.40 18.89 23.94
CA ARG A 289 -15.28 19.42 23.17
C ARG A 289 -14.10 19.81 24.07
N SER A 290 -14.36 20.52 25.16
CA SER A 290 -13.35 20.88 26.17
C SER A 290 -12.67 19.64 26.78
N VAL A 291 -13.44 18.60 27.09
CA VAL A 291 -12.90 17.32 27.61
C VAL A 291 -11.99 16.65 26.58
N LEU A 292 -12.41 16.58 25.31
CA LEU A 292 -11.61 15.99 24.23
C LEU A 292 -10.31 16.76 23.98
N ILE A 293 -10.36 18.09 24.01
CA ILE A 293 -9.16 18.93 23.85
C ILE A 293 -8.18 18.67 25.00
N ALA A 294 -8.67 18.63 26.24
CA ALA A 294 -7.84 18.34 27.40
C ALA A 294 -7.21 16.94 27.30
N HIS A 295 -7.99 15.94 26.92
CA HIS A 295 -7.53 14.55 26.74
C HIS A 295 -6.44 14.43 25.68
N VAL A 296 -6.67 14.94 24.47
CA VAL A 296 -5.72 14.88 23.35
C VAL A 296 -4.46 15.70 23.63
N THR A 297 -4.59 16.83 24.32
CA THR A 297 -3.43 17.63 24.75
C THR A 297 -2.57 16.86 25.74
N ALA A 298 -3.20 16.15 26.69
CA ALA A 298 -2.49 15.42 27.74
C ALA A 298 -1.87 14.09 27.26
N THR A 299 -2.59 13.35 26.42
CA THR A 299 -2.25 11.94 26.11
C THR A 299 -2.23 11.60 24.63
N GLY A 300 -2.71 12.50 23.76
CA GLY A 300 -2.82 12.22 22.34
C GLY A 300 -1.47 12.03 21.66
N THR A 301 -1.47 11.37 20.51
CA THR A 301 -0.31 11.30 19.62
C THR A 301 -0.17 12.60 18.80
N ASP A 302 0.98 12.81 18.15
CA ASP A 302 1.15 13.97 17.24
C ASP A 302 0.06 14.02 16.15
N PRO A 303 -0.28 12.91 15.47
CA PRO A 303 -1.41 12.88 14.53
C PRO A 303 -2.75 13.31 15.15
N MET A 304 -3.06 12.90 16.38
CA MET A 304 -4.28 13.31 17.07
C MET A 304 -4.29 14.82 17.33
N ARG A 305 -3.18 15.38 17.84
CA ARG A 305 -3.05 16.83 18.08
C ARG A 305 -3.19 17.63 16.80
N THR A 306 -2.55 17.18 15.72
CA THR A 306 -2.66 17.82 14.40
C THR A 306 -4.10 17.82 13.89
N ARG A 307 -4.78 16.66 13.91
CA ARG A 307 -6.17 16.54 13.46
C ARG A 307 -7.15 17.32 14.31
N MET A 308 -6.98 17.30 15.63
CA MET A 308 -7.75 18.12 16.56
C MET A 308 -7.68 19.60 16.17
N GLY A 309 -6.49 20.13 15.86
CA GLY A 309 -6.32 21.52 15.43
C GLY A 309 -7.03 21.88 14.12
N TRP A 310 -7.39 20.90 13.30
CA TRP A 310 -8.13 21.11 12.05
C TRP A 310 -9.64 20.88 12.20
N GLY A 311 -10.05 20.02 13.13
CA GLY A 311 -11.45 19.72 13.42
C GLY A 311 -11.99 20.52 14.60
N TYR A 312 -12.54 19.81 15.60
CA TYR A 312 -13.20 20.40 16.76
C TYR A 312 -12.28 21.30 17.62
N GLY A 313 -10.95 21.29 17.46
CA GLY A 313 -10.05 22.18 18.20
C GLY A 313 -9.98 23.62 17.68
N ARG A 314 -10.60 23.95 16.55
CA ARG A 314 -10.58 25.32 16.01
C ARG A 314 -11.34 26.29 16.89
N ALA A 315 -10.75 27.42 17.27
CA ALA A 315 -11.49 28.52 17.89
C ALA A 315 -12.65 28.91 16.95
N GLY A 316 -13.88 28.83 17.47
CA GLY A 316 -15.09 29.29 16.77
C GLY A 316 -15.16 30.81 16.72
#